data_AF-A0A942MKK9-F1
#
_entry.id   AF-A0A942MKK9-F1
#
_cell.length_a   1.000
_cell.length_b   1.000
_cell.length_c   1.000
_cell.angle_alpha   90.00
_cell.angle_beta   90.00
_cell.angle_gamma   90.00
#
_symmetry.space_group_name_H-M   'P 1'
#
loop_
_entity.id
_entity.type
_entity.pdbx_description
1 polymer ?
#
loop_
_entity_poly.entity_id
_entity_poly.type
_entity_poly.pdbx_seq_one_letter_code
_entity_poly.pdbx_strand_id
1 'polypeptide(L)'
;MFQAYNLVQELTAYENILLPVLLDKKKPDEKYVSMLIELLKIEDRLHHRKYLESYFSSFFYPAIGNIVTTTAGLNALGFDLPYAALSVTLAESPNAAMEEYLETNLSLIAARSPGVKLFSYVALARENRETAYGLLIAAGAVVTLFFAICASMVSNALSARIRASKREIGTIRAVGASEREVLSSYLWQLASMFAWGTAIGMAVQLTLCGWLLTKGYITAGKALPPVWQPLLFVAVLFGICFLNVRSKVVNIVRRSIVENIREL
;
A
#
# COMPACT_ATOMS: atom_id res chain seq x y z
N MET A 1 -68.41 -2.77 35.34
CA MET A 1 -67.97 -2.35 33.99
C MET A 1 -66.76 -1.45 34.21
N PHE A 2 -65.54 -1.93 33.94
CA PHE A 2 -64.32 -1.14 34.18
C PHE A 2 -64.03 -0.30 32.93
N GLN A 3 -64.18 1.02 33.04
CA GLN A 3 -63.80 1.95 31.99
C GLN A 3 -62.29 2.20 32.12
N ALA A 4 -61.49 1.55 31.28
CA ALA A 4 -60.06 1.81 31.20
C ALA A 4 -59.86 3.19 30.56
N TYR A 5 -59.45 4.17 31.34
CA TYR A 5 -59.05 5.47 30.81
C TYR A 5 -57.63 5.34 30.27
N ASN A 6 -57.51 5.14 28.96
CA ASN A 6 -56.23 5.21 28.28
C ASN A 6 -55.80 6.67 28.18
N LEU A 7 -54.73 7.01 28.89
CA LEU A 7 -54.04 8.29 28.67
C LEU A 7 -53.50 8.29 27.24
N VAL A 8 -53.82 9.33 26.49
CA VAL A 8 -53.23 9.60 25.18
C VAL A 8 -51.79 10.06 25.43
N GLN A 9 -50.82 9.29 24.92
CA GLN A 9 -49.39 9.43 25.26
C GLN A 9 -48.80 10.76 24.78
N GLU A 10 -49.45 11.36 23.79
CA GLU A 10 -49.08 12.62 23.15
C GLU A 10 -49.60 13.84 23.91
N LEU A 11 -50.58 13.66 24.81
CA LEU A 11 -51.18 14.71 25.62
C LEU A 11 -50.52 14.79 26.99
N THR A 12 -50.41 16.02 27.51
CA THR A 12 -50.02 16.26 28.90
C THR A 12 -51.06 15.68 29.87
N ALA A 13 -50.70 15.55 31.15
CA ALA A 13 -51.64 15.09 32.16
C ALA A 13 -52.85 16.05 32.27
N TYR A 14 -52.62 17.36 32.12
CA TYR A 14 -53.68 18.36 32.07
C TYR A 14 -54.63 18.17 30.88
N GLU A 15 -54.07 18.00 29.68
CA GLU A 15 -54.87 17.81 28.46
C GLU A 15 -55.66 16.51 28.47
N ASN A 16 -55.09 15.43 29.01
CA ASN A 16 -55.80 14.16 29.19
C ASN A 16 -57.00 14.28 30.15
N ILE A 17 -56.93 15.15 31.17
CA ILE A 17 -58.04 15.42 32.10
C ILE A 17 -59.16 16.20 31.39
N LEU A 18 -58.81 17.15 30.52
CA LEU A 18 -59.79 17.99 29.82
C LEU A 18 -60.42 17.31 28.60
N LEU A 19 -59.70 16.40 27.95
CA LEU A 19 -60.07 15.79 26.66
C LEU A 19 -61.51 15.26 26.62
N PRO A 20 -62.01 14.48 27.61
CA PRO A 20 -63.37 13.94 27.54
C PRO A 20 -64.45 15.02 27.50
N VAL A 21 -64.28 16.11 28.24
CA VAL A 21 -65.26 17.21 28.32
C VAL A 21 -65.27 18.02 27.01
N LEU A 22 -64.08 18.21 26.43
CA LEU A 22 -63.93 18.90 25.14
C LEU A 22 -64.51 18.09 23.97
N LEU A 23 -64.39 16.75 23.99
CA LEU A 23 -65.02 15.88 22.98
C LEU A 23 -66.55 15.98 23.00
N ASP A 24 -67.14 16.19 24.18
CA ASP A 24 -68.57 16.47 24.36
C ASP A 24 -68.97 17.91 23.99
N LYS A 25 -68.03 18.72 23.48
CA LYS A 25 -68.20 20.15 23.12
C LYS A 25 -68.69 21.02 24.28
N LYS A 26 -68.46 20.61 25.53
CA LYS A 26 -68.78 21.38 26.73
C LYS A 26 -67.57 22.19 27.16
N LYS A 27 -67.80 23.34 27.80
CA LYS A 27 -66.73 24.12 28.42
C LYS A 27 -66.32 23.45 29.75
N PRO A 28 -65.02 23.24 30.00
CA PRO A 28 -64.54 22.70 31.27
C PRO A 28 -64.92 23.57 32.46
N ASP A 29 -65.22 22.94 33.60
CA ASP A 29 -65.33 23.64 34.88
C ASP A 29 -63.95 23.72 35.53
N GLU A 30 -63.32 24.88 35.40
CA GLU A 30 -61.97 25.16 35.90
C GLU A 30 -61.83 24.93 37.42
N LYS A 31 -62.90 25.17 38.20
CA LYS A 31 -62.85 24.94 39.66
C LYS A 31 -62.81 23.45 39.98
N TYR A 32 -63.58 22.66 39.24
CA TYR A 32 -63.62 21.21 39.40
C TYR A 32 -62.30 20.56 38.94
N VAL A 33 -61.73 21.01 37.83
CA VAL A 33 -60.44 20.54 37.31
C VAL A 33 -59.31 20.86 38.30
N SER A 34 -59.28 22.08 38.84
CA SER A 34 -58.27 22.48 39.83
C SER A 34 -58.35 21.63 41.11
N MET A 35 -59.57 21.36 41.60
CA MET A 35 -59.79 20.48 42.75
C MET A 35 -59.31 19.04 42.49
N LEU A 36 -59.52 18.51 41.28
CA LEU A 36 -59.04 17.17 40.92
C LEU A 36 -57.52 17.09 40.88
N ILE A 37 -56.88 18.12 40.31
CA ILE A 37 -55.42 18.21 40.23
C ILE A 37 -54.80 18.24 41.63
N GLU A 38 -55.38 19.03 42.54
CA GLU A 38 -54.95 19.15 43.94
C GLU A 38 -55.17 17.85 44.72
N LEU A 39 -56.33 17.20 44.53
CA LEU A 39 -56.65 15.93 45.17
C LEU A 39 -55.70 14.81 44.70
N LEU A 40 -55.27 14.84 43.44
CA LEU A 40 -54.38 13.85 42.86
C LEU A 40 -52.89 14.15 43.08
N LYS A 41 -52.53 15.35 43.56
CA LYS A 41 -51.15 15.79 43.82
C LYS A 41 -50.21 15.64 42.61
N ILE A 42 -50.72 16.02 41.43
CA ILE A 42 -50.00 15.89 40.15
C ILE A 42 -49.58 17.24 39.56
N GLU A 43 -49.64 18.32 40.34
CA GLU A 43 -49.34 19.70 39.94
C GLU A 43 -47.98 19.80 39.24
N ASP A 44 -46.95 19.22 39.84
CA ASP A 44 -45.57 19.23 39.34
C ASP A 44 -45.39 18.42 38.04
N ARG A 45 -46.38 17.62 37.67
CA ARG A 45 -46.34 16.71 36.51
C ARG A 45 -47.35 17.08 35.43
N LEU A 46 -48.13 18.13 35.63
CA LEU A 46 -49.15 18.59 34.67
C LEU A 46 -48.57 18.85 33.28
N HIS A 47 -47.32 19.32 33.21
CA HIS A 47 -46.66 19.72 31.96
C HIS A 47 -45.37 18.94 31.68
N HIS A 48 -45.12 17.84 32.40
CA HIS A 48 -43.88 17.08 32.29
C HIS A 48 -43.85 16.22 31.02
N ARG A 49 -42.91 16.49 30.09
CA ARG A 49 -42.67 15.72 28.86
C ARG A 49 -41.25 15.16 28.88
N LYS A 50 -41.05 13.85 28.67
CA LYS A 50 -39.70 13.24 28.60
C LYS A 50 -39.11 13.47 27.20
N TYR A 51 -37.97 14.16 27.12
CA TYR A 51 -37.36 14.68 25.90
C TYR A 51 -36.56 13.62 25.11
N LEU A 52 -36.89 13.45 23.83
CA LEU A 52 -36.08 12.80 22.78
C LEU A 52 -35.59 13.81 21.71
N GLU A 53 -35.78 15.11 21.96
CA GLU A 53 -35.50 16.20 21.01
C GLU A 53 -34.01 16.38 20.65
N SER A 54 -33.07 15.85 21.44
CA SER A 54 -31.64 16.12 21.24
C SER A 54 -30.99 15.42 20.03
N TYR A 55 -31.69 14.49 19.37
CA TYR A 55 -31.17 13.77 18.19
C TYR A 55 -31.78 14.22 16.86
N PHE A 56 -32.89 14.95 16.89
CA PHE A 56 -33.60 15.39 15.69
C PHE A 56 -33.79 16.90 15.72
N SER A 57 -32.67 17.63 15.65
CA SER A 57 -32.74 19.09 15.56
C SER A 57 -33.13 19.51 14.15
N SER A 58 -34.25 20.23 14.08
CA SER A 58 -34.78 21.04 12.98
C SER A 58 -35.72 20.29 12.04
N PHE A 59 -37.01 20.62 12.17
CA PHE A 59 -38.17 20.17 11.40
C PHE A 59 -38.74 18.81 11.80
N PHE A 60 -39.77 18.75 12.67
CA PHE A 60 -40.91 17.83 12.46
C PHE A 60 -42.12 18.20 13.36
N TYR A 61 -43.30 18.19 12.72
CA TYR A 61 -44.63 18.42 13.30
C TYR A 61 -45.20 17.12 13.93
N PRO A 62 -46.03 17.18 14.99
CA PRO A 62 -46.34 16.05 15.89
C PRO A 62 -47.49 15.13 15.44
N ALA A 63 -47.72 14.94 14.14
CA ALA A 63 -48.91 14.21 13.64
C ALA A 63 -48.63 12.85 12.96
N ILE A 64 -47.39 12.35 12.96
CA ILE A 64 -47.04 11.16 12.16
C ILE A 64 -46.17 10.23 13.02
N GLY A 65 -46.61 8.96 13.16
CA GLY A 65 -45.93 7.94 13.95
C GLY A 65 -44.57 7.52 13.38
N ASN A 66 -43.86 6.67 14.12
CA ASN A 66 -42.56 6.15 13.71
C ASN A 66 -42.70 5.10 12.61
N ILE A 67 -41.95 5.25 11.52
CA ILE A 67 -41.84 4.25 10.44
C ILE A 67 -40.48 3.54 10.57
N VAL A 68 -40.50 2.22 10.75
CA VAL A 68 -39.31 1.37 10.63
C VAL A 68 -39.25 0.86 9.20
N THR A 69 -38.24 1.26 8.44
CA THR A 69 -38.09 0.88 7.03
C THR A 69 -36.64 0.52 6.70
N THR A 70 -36.43 -0.15 5.57
CA THR A 70 -35.09 -0.47 5.06
C THR A 70 -34.47 0.74 4.36
N THR A 71 -33.17 0.70 4.08
CA THR A 71 -32.51 1.73 3.25
C THR A 71 -33.17 1.87 1.88
N ALA A 72 -33.57 0.77 1.25
CA ALA A 72 -34.33 0.79 0.00
C ALA A 72 -35.68 1.50 0.16
N GLY A 73 -36.38 1.27 1.27
CA GLY A 73 -37.63 1.96 1.58
C GLY A 73 -37.43 3.44 1.88
N LEU A 74 -36.36 3.81 2.59
CA LEU A 74 -36.01 5.21 2.86
C LEU A 74 -35.71 5.97 1.56
N ASN A 75 -34.95 5.36 0.65
CA ASN A 75 -34.66 5.89 -0.68
C ASN A 75 -35.93 6.01 -1.54
N ALA A 76 -36.81 5.00 -1.51
CA ALA A 76 -38.10 5.04 -2.23
C ALA A 76 -39.04 6.14 -1.72
N LEU A 77 -38.92 6.52 -0.45
CA LEU A 77 -39.63 7.64 0.16
C LEU A 77 -38.97 9.01 -0.13
N GLY A 78 -37.86 9.04 -0.88
CA GLY A 78 -37.16 10.27 -1.26
C GLY A 78 -36.28 10.86 -0.15
N PHE A 79 -35.95 10.09 0.89
CA PHE A 79 -35.04 10.52 1.95
C PHE A 79 -33.60 10.09 1.69
N ASP A 80 -32.64 10.91 2.14
CA ASP A 80 -31.22 10.60 2.07
C ASP A 80 -30.84 9.41 2.95
N LEU A 81 -29.91 8.59 2.46
CA LEU A 81 -29.43 7.40 3.16
C LEU A 81 -28.45 7.82 4.29
N PRO A 82 -28.70 7.42 5.55
CA PRO A 82 -27.87 7.83 6.70
C PRO A 82 -26.49 7.14 6.75
N TYR A 83 -26.30 6.06 5.99
CA TYR A 83 -25.03 5.34 5.88
C TYR A 83 -24.85 4.80 4.46
N ALA A 84 -23.63 4.97 3.93
CA ALA A 84 -23.26 4.55 2.58
C ALA A 84 -22.16 3.47 2.53
N ALA A 85 -21.56 3.13 3.68
CA ALA A 85 -20.48 2.16 3.78
C ALA A 85 -20.54 1.38 5.11
N LEU A 86 -20.13 0.12 5.06
CA LEU A 86 -19.87 -0.73 6.22
C LEU A 86 -18.42 -1.20 6.13
N SER A 87 -17.62 -0.87 7.14
CA SER A 87 -16.23 -1.30 7.24
C SER A 87 -16.10 -2.42 8.26
N VAL A 88 -15.52 -3.54 7.86
CA VAL A 88 -15.22 -4.68 8.73
C VAL A 88 -13.71 -4.78 8.89
N THR A 89 -13.24 -4.72 10.13
CA THR A 89 -11.81 -4.82 10.47
C THR A 89 -11.58 -6.11 11.23
N LEU A 90 -10.55 -6.85 10.83
CA LEU A 90 -10.11 -8.06 11.52
C LEU A 90 -9.05 -7.69 12.55
N ALA A 91 -9.04 -8.38 13.70
CA ALA A 91 -8.01 -8.19 14.72
C ALA A 91 -6.64 -8.67 14.23
N GLU A 92 -6.63 -9.71 13.38
CA GLU A 92 -5.42 -10.33 12.83
C GLU A 92 -5.56 -10.54 11.32
N SER A 93 -4.43 -10.71 10.63
CA SER A 93 -4.44 -11.02 9.20
C SER A 93 -5.05 -12.42 8.97
N PRO A 94 -6.05 -12.56 8.09
CA PRO A 94 -6.65 -13.86 7.83
C PRO A 94 -5.64 -14.78 7.13
N ASN A 95 -5.75 -16.08 7.38
CA ASN A 95 -5.10 -17.08 6.54
C ASN A 95 -5.92 -17.29 5.24
N ALA A 96 -5.39 -18.05 4.28
CA ALA A 96 -6.03 -18.23 2.98
C ALA A 96 -7.47 -18.80 3.08
N ALA A 97 -7.69 -19.77 3.97
CA ALA A 97 -9.02 -20.36 4.16
C ALA A 97 -10.03 -19.37 4.77
N MET A 98 -9.60 -18.56 5.73
CA MET A 98 -10.42 -17.51 6.33
C MET A 98 -10.69 -16.38 5.33
N GLU A 99 -9.71 -16.00 4.52
CA GLU A 99 -9.87 -15.00 3.47
C GLU A 99 -10.94 -15.45 2.45
N GLU A 100 -10.85 -16.68 1.96
CA GLU A 100 -11.84 -17.28 1.04
C GLU A 100 -13.24 -17.36 1.67
N TYR A 101 -13.32 -17.76 2.95
CA TYR A 101 -14.57 -17.78 3.70
C TYR A 101 -15.18 -16.37 3.81
N LEU A 102 -14.39 -15.37 4.19
CA LEU A 102 -14.86 -13.98 4.35
C LEU A 102 -15.29 -13.40 3.01
N GLU A 103 -14.52 -13.61 1.94
CA GLU A 103 -14.84 -13.13 0.60
C GLU A 103 -16.15 -13.74 0.09
N THR A 104 -16.33 -15.06 0.27
CA THR A 104 -17.56 -15.76 -0.12
C THR A 104 -18.78 -15.25 0.66
N ASN A 105 -18.69 -15.16 1.99
CA ASN A 105 -19.84 -14.76 2.80
C ASN A 105 -20.18 -13.28 2.66
N LEU A 106 -19.17 -12.39 2.63
CA LEU A 106 -19.40 -10.95 2.49
C LEU A 106 -19.88 -10.59 1.09
N SER A 107 -19.44 -11.29 0.04
CA SER A 107 -19.97 -11.09 -1.32
C SER A 107 -21.44 -11.52 -1.43
N LEU A 108 -21.83 -12.63 -0.79
CA LEU A 108 -23.23 -13.04 -0.70
C LEU A 108 -24.10 -12.02 0.04
N ILE A 109 -23.57 -11.40 1.10
CA ILE A 109 -24.27 -10.32 1.83
C ILE A 109 -24.41 -9.07 0.95
N ALA A 110 -23.33 -8.65 0.29
CA ALA A 110 -23.33 -7.50 -0.62
C ALA A 110 -24.31 -7.69 -1.78
N ALA A 111 -24.39 -8.90 -2.35
CA ALA A 111 -25.28 -9.23 -3.47
C ALA A 111 -26.77 -9.09 -3.14
N ARG A 112 -27.16 -9.10 -1.85
CA ARG A 112 -28.56 -8.89 -1.43
C ARG A 112 -29.04 -7.46 -1.64
N SER A 113 -28.12 -6.50 -1.77
CA SER A 113 -28.44 -5.08 -1.90
C SER A 113 -27.91 -4.51 -3.21
N PRO A 114 -28.78 -4.07 -4.14
CA PRO A 114 -28.36 -3.49 -5.40
C PRO A 114 -27.42 -2.28 -5.19
N GLY A 115 -26.34 -2.23 -5.97
CA GLY A 115 -25.38 -1.12 -5.93
C GLY A 115 -24.31 -1.20 -4.83
N VAL A 116 -24.32 -2.21 -3.97
CA VAL A 116 -23.27 -2.42 -2.97
C VAL A 116 -22.07 -3.12 -3.61
N LYS A 117 -20.87 -2.55 -3.41
CA LYS A 117 -19.60 -3.13 -3.84
C LYS A 117 -18.78 -3.58 -2.63
N LEU A 118 -18.21 -4.78 -2.71
CA LEU A 118 -17.26 -5.28 -1.72
C LEU A 118 -15.85 -4.86 -2.12
N PHE A 119 -15.12 -4.24 -1.19
CA PHE A 119 -13.70 -3.91 -1.35
C PHE A 119 -12.89 -4.64 -0.28
N SER A 120 -12.01 -5.54 -0.71
CA SER A 120 -11.11 -6.27 0.20
C SER A 120 -9.71 -5.64 0.17
N TYR A 121 -9.34 -5.00 1.28
CA TYR A 121 -7.98 -4.48 1.46
C TYR A 121 -6.94 -5.60 1.63
N VAL A 122 -7.36 -6.78 2.11
CA VAL A 122 -6.49 -7.96 2.21
C VAL A 122 -6.14 -8.47 0.81
N ALA A 123 -7.14 -8.62 -0.05
CA ALA A 123 -6.92 -9.05 -1.44
C ALA A 123 -6.07 -8.04 -2.22
N LEU A 124 -6.36 -6.74 -2.06
CA LEU A 124 -5.57 -5.68 -2.69
C LEU A 124 -4.11 -5.68 -2.19
N ALA A 125 -3.87 -5.91 -0.90
CA ALA A 125 -2.52 -6.02 -0.35
C ALA A 125 -1.78 -7.25 -0.90
N ARG A 126 -2.47 -8.38 -1.08
CA ARG A 126 -1.93 -9.60 -1.71
C ARG A 126 -1.56 -9.35 -3.16
N GLU A 127 -2.47 -8.81 -3.96
CA GLU A 127 -2.24 -8.46 -5.37
C GLU A 127 -1.06 -7.49 -5.53
N ASN A 128 -0.99 -6.46 -4.68
CA ASN A 128 0.13 -5.53 -4.66
C ASN A 128 1.45 -6.23 -4.33
N ARG A 129 1.44 -7.17 -3.38
CA ARG A 129 2.63 -7.95 -3.00
C ARG A 129 3.08 -8.89 -4.12
N GLU A 130 2.16 -9.57 -4.78
CA GLU A 130 2.44 -10.41 -5.95
C GLU A 130 3.00 -9.59 -7.11
N THR A 131 2.36 -8.46 -7.44
CA THR A 131 2.83 -7.52 -8.47
C THR A 131 4.23 -6.99 -8.13
N ALA A 132 4.47 -6.60 -6.87
CA ALA A 132 5.78 -6.13 -6.43
C ALA A 132 6.85 -7.22 -6.54
N TYR A 133 6.57 -8.46 -6.11
CA TYR A 133 7.52 -9.56 -6.26
C TYR A 133 7.78 -9.91 -7.72
N GLY A 134 6.74 -9.95 -8.56
CA GLY A 134 6.88 -10.15 -10.00
C GLY A 134 7.80 -9.11 -10.63
N LEU A 135 7.60 -7.83 -10.30
CA LEU A 135 8.46 -6.74 -10.76
C LEU A 135 9.90 -6.86 -10.26
N LEU A 136 10.10 -7.21 -8.99
CA LEU A 136 11.44 -7.40 -8.41
C LEU A 136 12.19 -8.58 -9.06
N ILE A 137 11.50 -9.69 -9.31
CA ILE A 137 12.08 -10.85 -10.00
C ILE A 137 12.46 -10.48 -11.43
N ALA A 138 11.58 -9.82 -12.17
CA ALA A 138 11.86 -9.38 -13.54
C ALA A 138 13.05 -8.41 -13.59
N ALA A 139 13.09 -7.41 -12.71
CA ALA A 139 14.21 -6.48 -12.60
C ALA A 139 15.51 -7.20 -12.23
N GLY A 140 15.48 -8.12 -11.26
CA GLY A 140 16.62 -8.93 -10.85
C GLY A 140 17.16 -9.81 -11.97
N ALA A 141 16.28 -10.40 -12.79
CA ALA A 141 16.67 -11.19 -13.97
C ALA A 141 17.41 -10.33 -15.00
N VAL A 142 16.90 -9.13 -15.30
CA VAL A 142 17.54 -8.18 -16.22
C VAL A 142 18.92 -7.74 -15.69
N VAL A 143 19.01 -7.41 -14.40
CA VAL A 143 20.30 -7.03 -13.77
C VAL A 143 21.31 -8.18 -13.83
N THR A 144 20.89 -9.41 -13.55
CA THR A 144 21.75 -10.60 -13.61
C THR A 144 22.22 -10.89 -15.03
N LEU A 145 21.34 -10.69 -16.03
CA LEU A 145 21.68 -10.81 -17.43
C LEU A 145 22.76 -9.79 -17.84
N PHE A 146 22.56 -8.51 -17.51
CA PHE A 146 23.56 -7.47 -17.81
C PHE A 146 24.87 -7.72 -17.07
N PHE A 147 24.83 -8.19 -15.82
CA PHE A 147 26.01 -8.60 -15.08
C PHE A 147 26.80 -9.67 -15.83
N ALA A 148 26.13 -10.73 -16.28
CA ALA A 148 26.77 -11.81 -17.03
C ALA A 148 27.37 -11.34 -18.36
N ILE A 149 26.63 -10.48 -19.10
CA ILE A 149 27.10 -9.88 -20.36
C ILE A 149 28.36 -9.04 -20.10
N CYS A 150 28.34 -8.15 -19.11
CA CYS A 150 29.48 -7.29 -18.78
C CYS A 150 30.70 -8.12 -18.35
N ALA A 151 30.51 -9.08 -17.44
CA ALA A 151 31.57 -9.97 -16.98
C ALA A 151 32.19 -10.76 -18.14
N SER A 152 31.35 -11.31 -19.03
CA SER A 152 31.78 -12.05 -20.21
C SER A 152 32.53 -11.15 -21.20
N MET A 153 31.98 -9.97 -21.52
CA MET A 153 32.57 -9.05 -22.49
C MET A 153 33.95 -8.55 -22.05
N VAL A 154 34.07 -8.10 -20.79
CA VAL A 154 35.35 -7.66 -20.22
C VAL A 154 36.35 -8.81 -20.19
N SER A 155 35.93 -9.97 -19.68
CA SER A 155 36.79 -11.15 -19.58
C SER A 155 37.29 -11.58 -20.96
N ASN A 156 36.42 -11.60 -21.98
CA ASN A 156 36.77 -11.99 -23.33
C ASN A 156 37.72 -10.97 -23.98
N ALA A 157 37.45 -9.68 -23.86
CA ALA A 157 38.29 -8.61 -24.42
C ALA A 157 39.71 -8.62 -23.83
N LEU A 158 39.85 -8.69 -22.50
CA LEU A 158 41.14 -8.80 -21.84
C LEU A 158 41.84 -10.11 -22.19
N SER A 159 41.11 -11.23 -22.22
CA SER A 159 41.69 -12.51 -22.62
C SER A 159 42.25 -12.49 -24.05
N ALA A 160 41.54 -11.87 -24.99
CA ALA A 160 42.00 -11.73 -26.36
C ALA A 160 43.27 -10.88 -26.44
N ARG A 161 43.31 -9.76 -25.71
CA ARG A 161 44.51 -8.91 -25.60
C ARG A 161 45.71 -9.64 -25.01
N ILE A 162 45.52 -10.35 -23.90
CA ILE A 162 46.61 -11.12 -23.25
C ILE A 162 47.18 -12.17 -24.22
N ARG A 163 46.31 -12.86 -24.99
CA ARG A 163 46.76 -13.81 -26.02
C ARG A 163 47.52 -13.14 -27.16
N ALA A 164 47.05 -11.98 -27.62
CA ALA A 164 47.70 -11.22 -28.69
C ALA A 164 49.09 -10.70 -28.27
N SER A 165 49.24 -10.27 -27.01
CA SER A 165 50.51 -9.80 -26.45
C SER A 165 51.43 -10.91 -25.92
N LYS A 166 51.19 -12.19 -26.24
CA LYS A 166 52.00 -13.32 -25.72
C LYS A 166 53.50 -13.18 -26.06
N ARG A 167 53.83 -12.71 -27.27
CA ARG A 167 55.21 -12.47 -27.73
C ARG A 167 55.85 -11.29 -27.01
N GLU A 168 55.10 -10.21 -26.83
CA GLU A 168 55.51 -9.01 -26.09
C GLU A 168 55.79 -9.35 -24.61
N ILE A 169 54.93 -10.15 -23.97
CA ILE A 169 55.15 -10.66 -22.60
C ILE A 169 56.46 -11.47 -22.53
N GLY A 170 56.77 -12.25 -23.56
CA GLY A 170 58.02 -12.99 -23.65
C GLY A 170 59.26 -12.08 -23.71
N THR A 171 59.21 -11.03 -24.54
CA THR A 171 60.35 -10.10 -24.70
C THR A 171 60.59 -9.28 -23.45
N ILE A 172 59.55 -8.73 -22.81
CA ILE A 172 59.72 -7.94 -21.58
C ILE A 172 60.24 -8.80 -20.41
N ARG A 173 59.85 -10.09 -20.35
CA ARG A 173 60.37 -11.03 -19.35
C ARG A 173 61.83 -11.39 -19.59
N ALA A 174 62.26 -11.51 -20.85
CA ALA A 174 63.67 -11.77 -21.18
C ALA A 174 64.59 -10.63 -20.72
N VAL A 175 64.07 -9.41 -20.64
CA VAL A 175 64.76 -8.22 -20.11
C VAL A 175 64.72 -8.14 -18.57
N GLY A 176 64.02 -9.07 -17.91
CA GLY A 176 63.98 -9.19 -16.45
C GLY A 176 62.68 -8.76 -15.78
N ALA A 177 61.62 -8.45 -16.53
CA ALA A 177 60.33 -8.10 -15.94
C ALA A 177 59.72 -9.27 -15.14
N SER A 178 59.28 -8.96 -13.93
CA SER A 178 58.61 -9.89 -13.03
C SER A 178 57.16 -10.17 -13.46
N GLU A 179 56.61 -11.30 -13.04
CA GLU A 179 55.21 -11.66 -13.31
C GLU A 179 54.22 -10.61 -12.76
N ARG A 180 54.60 -9.96 -11.65
CA ARG A 180 53.81 -8.93 -10.99
C ARG A 180 53.69 -7.67 -11.83
N GLU A 181 54.75 -7.27 -12.52
CA GLU A 181 54.74 -6.08 -13.39
C GLU A 181 53.83 -6.31 -14.61
N VAL A 182 53.91 -7.51 -15.21
CA VAL A 182 53.02 -7.89 -16.32
C VAL A 182 51.57 -7.95 -15.85
N LEU A 183 51.28 -8.55 -14.69
CA LEU A 183 49.92 -8.59 -14.16
C LEU A 183 49.40 -7.17 -13.82
N SER A 184 50.24 -6.33 -13.22
CA SER A 184 49.89 -4.96 -12.84
C SER A 184 49.44 -4.12 -14.04
N SER A 185 50.08 -4.27 -15.21
CA SER A 185 49.69 -3.52 -16.41
C SER A 185 48.26 -3.85 -16.87
N TYR A 186 47.89 -5.13 -16.89
CA TYR A 186 46.53 -5.56 -17.23
C TYR A 186 45.51 -5.18 -16.15
N LEU A 187 45.91 -5.17 -14.88
CA LEU A 187 45.05 -4.74 -13.79
C LEU A 187 44.79 -3.23 -13.81
N TRP A 188 45.77 -2.41 -14.17
CA TRP A 188 45.57 -0.97 -14.39
C TRP A 188 44.65 -0.70 -15.59
N GLN A 189 44.75 -1.50 -16.64
CA GLN A 189 43.80 -1.44 -17.74
C GLN A 189 42.37 -1.80 -17.27
N LEU A 190 42.21 -2.88 -16.50
CA LEU A 190 40.91 -3.26 -15.93
C LEU A 190 40.36 -2.15 -15.01
N ALA A 191 41.19 -1.61 -14.12
CA ALA A 191 40.81 -0.54 -13.19
C ALA A 191 40.38 0.73 -13.93
N SER A 192 41.09 1.13 -14.98
CA SER A 192 40.73 2.31 -15.77
C SER A 192 39.41 2.12 -16.53
N MET A 193 39.16 0.93 -17.09
CA MET A 193 37.87 0.61 -17.73
C MET A 193 36.71 0.73 -16.75
N PHE A 194 36.86 0.21 -15.53
CA PHE A 194 35.84 0.28 -14.49
C PHE A 194 35.66 1.69 -13.93
N ALA A 195 36.76 2.45 -13.75
CA ALA A 195 36.70 3.82 -13.26
C ALA A 195 35.90 4.73 -14.22
N TRP A 196 36.24 4.70 -15.52
CA TRP A 196 35.51 5.48 -16.53
C TRP A 196 34.06 5.02 -16.68
N GLY A 197 33.82 3.70 -16.73
CA GLY A 197 32.47 3.16 -16.80
C GLY A 197 31.60 3.58 -15.62
N THR A 198 32.15 3.54 -14.40
CA THR A 198 31.45 3.96 -13.18
C THR A 198 31.21 5.46 -13.16
N ALA A 199 32.21 6.27 -13.51
CA ALA A 199 32.06 7.73 -13.54
C ALA A 199 30.96 8.17 -14.52
N ILE A 200 30.98 7.65 -15.74
CA ILE A 200 29.97 7.95 -16.76
C ILE A 200 28.60 7.41 -16.33
N GLY A 201 28.53 6.16 -15.87
CA GLY A 201 27.28 5.54 -15.41
C GLY A 201 26.62 6.29 -14.26
N MET A 202 27.42 6.71 -13.27
CA MET A 202 26.93 7.49 -12.13
C MET A 202 26.43 8.87 -12.56
N ALA A 203 27.12 9.54 -13.48
CA ALA A 203 26.67 10.83 -14.01
C ALA A 203 25.32 10.69 -14.74
N VAL A 204 25.18 9.68 -15.60
CA VAL A 204 23.90 9.38 -16.29
C VAL A 204 22.80 9.02 -15.30
N GLN A 205 23.08 8.21 -14.28
CA GLN A 205 22.11 7.86 -13.25
C GLN A 205 21.62 9.08 -12.48
N LEU A 206 22.53 9.90 -11.97
CA LEU A 206 22.18 11.07 -11.16
C LEU A 206 21.39 12.11 -11.98
N THR A 207 21.77 12.33 -13.24
CA THR A 207 21.04 13.23 -14.14
C THR A 207 19.64 12.72 -14.47
N LEU A 208 19.48 11.42 -14.76
CA LEU A 208 18.17 10.81 -15.02
C LEU A 208 17.28 10.83 -13.77
N CYS A 209 17.82 10.47 -12.60
CA CYS A 209 17.10 10.55 -11.33
C CYS A 209 16.66 12.00 -11.03
N GLY A 210 17.56 12.97 -11.21
CA GLY A 210 17.24 14.39 -11.06
C GLY A 210 16.11 14.82 -11.99
N TRP A 211 16.16 14.42 -13.26
CA TRP A 211 15.11 14.73 -14.24
C TRP A 211 13.75 14.12 -13.85
N LEU A 212 13.72 12.84 -13.45
CA LEU A 212 12.48 12.18 -13.01
C LEU A 212 11.86 12.81 -11.77
N LEU A 213 12.70 13.29 -10.83
CA LEU A 213 12.25 14.04 -9.66
C LEU A 213 11.58 15.37 -10.05
N THR A 214 12.16 16.12 -11.00
CA THR A 214 11.59 17.41 -11.46
C THR A 214 10.23 17.24 -12.13
N LYS A 215 9.94 16.07 -12.72
CA LYS A 215 8.66 15.77 -13.38
C LYS A 215 7.61 15.17 -12.45
N GLY A 216 7.94 14.94 -11.18
CA GLY A 216 7.01 14.36 -10.20
C GLY A 216 6.69 12.88 -10.44
N TYR A 217 7.45 12.19 -11.30
CA TYR A 217 7.31 10.73 -11.50
C TYR A 217 7.81 9.95 -10.29
N ILE A 218 8.70 10.55 -9.48
CA ILE A 218 9.23 9.97 -8.26
C ILE A 218 8.96 10.98 -7.14
N THR A 219 8.33 10.52 -6.06
CA THR A 219 8.19 11.32 -4.84
C THR A 219 9.56 11.45 -4.18
N ALA A 220 9.95 12.68 -3.83
CA ALA A 220 11.16 12.97 -3.06
C ALA A 220 11.01 12.45 -1.62
N GLY A 221 11.01 11.14 -1.43
CA GLY A 221 11.13 10.51 -0.13
C GLY A 221 12.54 10.72 0.44
N LYS A 222 12.69 10.58 1.77
CA LYS A 222 13.97 10.63 2.49
C LYS A 222 15.01 9.57 2.05
N ALA A 223 14.73 8.78 1.02
CA ALA A 223 15.66 7.79 0.51
C ALA A 223 16.77 8.51 -0.26
N LEU A 224 18.01 8.41 0.25
CA LEU A 224 19.19 8.83 -0.52
C LEU A 224 19.13 8.22 -1.93
N PRO A 225 19.65 8.91 -2.97
CA PRO A 225 19.77 8.33 -4.29
C PRO A 225 20.47 6.96 -4.18
N PRO A 226 20.03 5.93 -4.93
CA PRO A 226 20.54 4.57 -4.79
C PRO A 226 21.96 4.46 -5.37
N VAL A 227 22.95 4.98 -4.64
CA VAL A 227 24.35 5.07 -5.07
C VAL A 227 25.18 3.88 -4.62
N TRP A 228 24.81 3.20 -3.54
CA TRP A 228 25.61 2.08 -3.03
C TRP A 228 25.36 0.78 -3.81
N GLN A 229 24.15 0.56 -4.35
CA GLN A 229 23.84 -0.65 -5.13
C GLN A 229 24.67 -0.72 -6.44
N PRO A 230 24.77 0.36 -7.26
CA PRO A 230 25.66 0.37 -8.42
C PRO A 230 27.13 0.14 -8.04
N LEU A 231 27.59 0.75 -6.94
CA LEU A 231 28.97 0.56 -6.48
C LEU A 231 29.25 -0.87 -6.05
N LEU A 232 28.30 -1.53 -5.36
CA LEU A 232 28.41 -2.95 -5.02
C LEU A 232 28.44 -3.81 -6.29
N PHE A 233 27.57 -3.54 -7.27
CA PHE A 233 27.54 -4.25 -8.55
C PHE A 233 28.88 -4.15 -9.29
N VAL A 234 29.44 -2.94 -9.38
CA VAL A 234 30.75 -2.67 -9.98
C VAL A 234 31.86 -3.39 -9.21
N ALA A 235 31.85 -3.36 -7.88
CA ALA A 235 32.86 -4.02 -7.05
C ALA A 235 32.87 -5.54 -7.24
N VAL A 236 31.69 -6.17 -7.28
CA VAL A 236 31.58 -7.62 -7.51
C VAL A 236 32.03 -7.98 -8.93
N LEU A 237 31.60 -7.23 -9.96
CA LEU A 237 32.07 -7.43 -11.34
C LEU A 237 33.59 -7.30 -11.45
N PHE A 238 34.16 -6.27 -10.82
CA PHE A 238 35.60 -6.03 -10.82
C PHE A 238 36.33 -7.22 -10.19
N GLY A 239 35.83 -7.73 -9.05
CA GLY A 239 36.39 -8.91 -8.39
C GLY A 239 36.42 -10.15 -9.29
N ILE A 240 35.32 -10.44 -10.00
CA ILE A 240 35.25 -11.57 -10.94
C ILE A 240 36.23 -11.38 -12.10
N CYS A 241 36.25 -10.20 -12.73
CA CYS A 241 37.15 -9.90 -13.84
C CYS A 241 38.62 -9.94 -13.39
N PHE A 242 38.93 -9.44 -12.20
CA PHE A 242 40.25 -9.48 -11.59
C PHE A 242 40.75 -10.92 -11.44
N LEU A 243 39.93 -11.81 -10.87
CA LEU A 243 40.28 -13.22 -10.70
C LEU A 243 40.51 -13.92 -12.05
N ASN A 244 39.69 -13.60 -13.05
CA ASN A 244 39.82 -14.13 -14.41
C ASN A 244 41.15 -13.70 -15.06
N VAL A 245 41.44 -12.40 -15.05
CA VAL A 245 42.68 -11.83 -15.59
C VAL A 245 43.90 -12.42 -14.89
N ARG A 246 43.89 -12.43 -13.55
CA ARG A 246 44.97 -12.99 -12.74
C ARG A 246 45.23 -14.45 -13.10
N SER A 247 44.19 -15.28 -13.16
CA SER A 247 44.32 -16.70 -13.53
C SER A 247 44.98 -16.88 -14.90
N LYS A 248 44.54 -16.10 -15.90
CA LYS A 248 45.07 -16.22 -17.27
C LYS A 248 46.49 -15.72 -17.43
N VAL A 249 46.83 -14.57 -16.85
CA VAL A 249 48.19 -14.03 -16.90
C VAL A 249 49.15 -15.00 -16.20
N VAL A 250 48.82 -15.46 -15.00
CA VAL A 250 49.66 -16.43 -14.26
C VAL A 250 49.84 -17.72 -15.06
N ASN A 251 48.79 -18.24 -15.70
CA ASN A 251 48.89 -19.44 -16.52
C ASN A 251 49.80 -19.26 -17.75
N ILE A 252 49.78 -18.11 -18.41
CA ILE A 252 50.64 -17.83 -19.57
C ILE A 252 52.09 -17.63 -19.15
N VAL A 253 52.31 -16.98 -18.01
CA VAL A 253 53.64 -16.67 -17.50
C VAL A 253 54.32 -17.90 -16.89
N ARG A 254 53.56 -18.82 -16.27
CA ARG A 254 54.08 -20.09 -15.73
C ARG A 254 54.42 -21.13 -16.80
N ARG A 255 53.82 -21.07 -18.00
CA ARG A 255 54.23 -21.95 -19.11
C ARG A 255 55.64 -21.59 -19.56
N SER A 256 56.49 -22.60 -19.75
CA SER A 256 57.92 -22.38 -19.96
C SER A 256 58.15 -21.56 -21.24
N ILE A 257 59.14 -20.66 -21.17
CA ILE A 257 59.61 -19.84 -22.31
C ILE A 257 59.90 -20.73 -23.54
N VAL A 258 60.32 -21.99 -23.31
CA VAL A 258 60.70 -22.98 -24.32
C VAL A 258 59.50 -23.56 -25.07
N GLU A 259 58.34 -23.74 -24.43
CA GLU A 259 57.11 -24.18 -25.12
C GLU A 259 56.47 -23.04 -25.92
N ASN A 260 56.64 -21.80 -25.46
CA ASN A 260 56.06 -20.64 -26.10
C ASN A 260 56.73 -20.27 -27.44
N ILE A 261 57.98 -20.73 -27.64
CA ILE A 261 58.74 -20.59 -28.89
C ILE A 261 58.54 -21.82 -29.80
N ARG A 262 58.21 -23.00 -29.26
CA ARG A 262 58.01 -24.25 -30.03
C ARG A 262 56.67 -24.38 -30.76
N GLU A 263 55.71 -23.49 -30.48
CA GLU A 263 54.46 -23.36 -31.25
C GLU A 263 54.57 -22.37 -32.44
N LEU A 264 55.79 -21.87 -32.73
CA LEU A 264 56.14 -21.15 -33.97
C LEU A 264 56.70 -22.13 -35.01
#